data_AF-A0A7S1G600-F1
#
_entry.id   AF-A0A7S1G600-F1
#
_cell.length_a   1.000
_cell.length_b   1.000
_cell.length_c   1.000
_cell.angle_alpha   90.00
_cell.angle_beta   90.00
_cell.angle_gamma   90.00
#
_symmetry.space_group_name_H-M   'P 1'
#
loop_
_entity.id
_entity.type
_entity.pdbx_description
1 polymer ?
#
loop_
_entity_poly.entity_id
_entity_poly.type
_entity_poly.pdbx_seq_one_letter_code
_entity_poly.pdbx_strand_id
1 'polypeptide(L)'
;MGLGYVLLALGGGVLTGLILLGIALEVMARRAGFKRGAALPDAASVGGKSLFATMRERGWLEMLRRMGDARTFRYEGMVATVDPAVVKELLTTKAHCEHRSTIYKLFGRFAPCCDGLLSQDGPRWHKHTKALVHLFNGPNVARYAGDMHAEATAMFDALARGAPYGSHTPTAVAADKGAAGGGSGGAPRARAGGR
;
A
#
# COMPACT_ATOMS: atom_id res chain seq x y z
N MET A 1 -29.68 -28.99 -20.15
CA MET A 1 -29.08 -27.69 -20.53
C MET A 1 -29.44 -26.62 -19.50
N GLY A 2 -28.79 -26.59 -18.33
CA GLY A 2 -29.22 -25.68 -17.24
C GLY A 2 -28.12 -25.03 -16.40
N LEU A 3 -26.92 -25.63 -16.33
CA LEU A 3 -25.83 -25.06 -15.51
C LEU A 3 -25.01 -23.96 -16.22
N GLY A 4 -24.95 -23.96 -17.56
CA GLY A 4 -24.13 -23.00 -18.31
C GLY A 4 -24.64 -21.55 -18.26
N TYR A 5 -25.96 -21.36 -18.18
CA TYR A 5 -26.58 -20.03 -18.17
C TYR A 5 -26.43 -19.31 -16.82
N VAL A 6 -26.36 -20.05 -15.71
CA VAL A 6 -26.23 -19.48 -14.36
C VAL A 6 -24.82 -18.92 -14.12
N LEU A 7 -23.78 -19.59 -14.66
CA LEU A 7 -22.40 -19.10 -14.57
C LEU A 7 -22.15 -17.84 -15.44
N LEU A 8 -22.80 -17.75 -16.61
CA LEU A 8 -22.72 -16.57 -17.48
C LEU A 8 -23.45 -15.35 -16.88
N ALA A 9 -24.57 -15.56 -16.19
CA ALA A 9 -25.29 -14.51 -15.48
C ALA A 9 -24.54 -13.97 -14.25
N LEU A 10 -23.87 -14.84 -13.49
CA LEU A 10 -23.07 -14.45 -12.32
C LEU A 10 -21.77 -13.73 -12.73
N GLY A 11 -21.11 -14.14 -13.80
CA GLY A 11 -19.91 -13.47 -14.32
C GLY A 11 -20.20 -12.07 -14.89
N GLY A 12 -21.34 -11.90 -15.58
CA GLY A 12 -21.78 -10.61 -16.10
C GLY A 12 -22.10 -9.61 -14.98
N GLY A 13 -22.79 -10.04 -13.92
CA GLY A 13 -23.15 -9.18 -12.80
C GLY A 13 -21.95 -8.61 -12.04
N VAL A 14 -20.89 -9.40 -11.86
CA VAL A 14 -19.65 -8.95 -11.19
C VAL A 14 -18.91 -7.94 -12.05
N LEU A 15 -18.78 -8.18 -13.35
CA LEU A 15 -18.09 -7.27 -14.27
C LEU A 15 -18.83 -5.93 -14.38
N THR A 16 -20.16 -5.96 -14.55
CA THR A 16 -20.98 -4.74 -14.60
C THR A 16 -20.96 -4.00 -13.26
N GLY A 17 -20.97 -4.72 -12.13
CA GLY A 17 -20.83 -4.14 -10.80
C GLY A 17 -19.50 -3.41 -10.60
N LEU A 18 -18.39 -3.99 -11.07
CA LEU A 18 -17.06 -3.36 -11.01
C LEU A 18 -16.95 -2.13 -11.92
N ILE A 19 -17.54 -2.18 -13.12
CA ILE A 19 -17.58 -1.03 -14.05
C ILE A 19 -18.38 0.12 -13.44
N LEU A 20 -19.57 -0.17 -12.89
CA LEU A 20 -20.41 0.84 -12.25
C LEU A 20 -19.77 1.40 -10.97
N LEU A 21 -19.05 0.58 -10.21
CA LEU A 21 -18.27 1.02 -9.05
C LEU A 21 -17.12 1.94 -9.48
N GLY A 22 -16.43 1.63 -10.57
CA GLY A 22 -15.38 2.47 -11.14
C GLY A 22 -15.92 3.83 -11.60
N ILE A 23 -17.05 3.84 -12.31
CA ILE A 23 -17.72 5.08 -12.73
C ILE A 23 -18.21 5.88 -11.52
N ALA A 24 -18.80 5.22 -10.52
CA ALA A 24 -19.27 5.87 -9.30
C ALA A 24 -18.10 6.46 -8.49
N LEU A 25 -16.97 5.76 -8.41
CA LEU A 25 -15.73 6.26 -7.82
C LEU A 25 -15.20 7.48 -8.54
N GLU A 26 -15.21 7.47 -9.87
CA GLU A 26 -14.74 8.61 -10.67
C GLU A 26 -15.66 9.82 -10.55
N VAL A 27 -16.99 9.60 -10.56
CA VAL A 27 -17.99 10.65 -10.34
C VAL A 27 -17.90 11.20 -8.92
N MET A 28 -17.70 10.35 -7.91
CA MET A 28 -17.51 10.79 -6.53
C MET A 28 -16.17 11.48 -6.32
N ALA A 29 -15.09 11.07 -6.97
CA ALA A 29 -13.81 11.78 -6.93
C ALA A 29 -13.91 13.17 -7.58
N ARG A 30 -14.64 13.28 -8.70
CA ARG A 30 -14.94 14.56 -9.36
C ARG A 30 -15.86 15.45 -8.52
N ARG A 31 -16.86 14.89 -7.83
CA ARG A 31 -17.78 15.64 -6.93
C ARG A 31 -17.18 16.00 -5.58
N ALA A 32 -16.31 15.14 -5.04
CA ALA A 32 -15.49 15.41 -3.86
C ALA A 32 -14.33 16.36 -4.18
N GLY A 33 -14.26 16.84 -5.43
CA GLY A 33 -13.47 17.99 -5.84
C GLY A 33 -13.63 19.12 -4.83
N PHE A 34 -12.65 19.14 -3.94
CA PHE A 34 -12.25 20.18 -3.01
C PHE A 34 -12.88 21.52 -3.39
N LYS A 35 -13.74 22.03 -2.49
CA LYS A 35 -14.21 23.42 -2.55
C LYS A 35 -12.99 24.32 -2.77
N ARG A 36 -13.04 25.07 -3.88
CA ARG A 36 -12.03 26.03 -4.39
C ARG A 36 -11.27 26.71 -3.25
N GLY A 37 -10.10 26.16 -2.91
CA GLY A 37 -9.16 26.76 -1.98
C GLY A 37 -7.83 26.94 -2.72
N ALA A 38 -7.47 28.20 -2.98
CA ALA A 38 -6.33 28.66 -3.77
C ALA A 38 -6.32 28.22 -5.25
N ALA A 39 -6.02 29.15 -6.15
CA ALA A 39 -5.78 28.86 -7.57
C ALA A 39 -4.42 28.14 -7.71
N LEU A 40 -4.38 26.85 -7.38
CA LEU A 40 -3.22 26.02 -7.61
C LEU A 40 -3.01 25.83 -9.12
N PRO A 41 -1.78 25.90 -9.62
CA PRO A 41 -1.48 25.60 -11.02
C PRO A 41 -1.90 24.16 -11.35
N ASP A 42 -2.40 23.96 -12.56
CA ASP A 42 -2.86 22.65 -13.03
C ASP A 42 -1.79 22.01 -13.91
N ALA A 43 -1.38 20.79 -13.59
CA ALA A 43 -0.45 20.01 -14.39
C ALA A 43 -0.95 19.75 -15.82
N ALA A 44 -2.26 19.82 -16.06
CA ALA A 44 -2.83 19.78 -17.41
C ALA A 44 -2.29 20.93 -18.29
N SER A 45 -1.99 22.10 -17.71
CA SER A 45 -1.47 23.26 -18.45
C SER A 45 -0.09 23.03 -19.08
N VAL A 46 0.69 22.08 -18.56
CA VAL A 46 2.02 21.74 -19.08
C VAL A 46 2.05 20.39 -19.81
N GLY A 47 0.89 19.79 -20.04
CA GLY A 47 0.77 18.47 -20.67
C GLY A 47 1.16 17.31 -19.76
N GLY A 48 0.91 17.40 -18.45
CA GLY A 48 1.32 16.37 -17.48
C GLY A 48 0.93 14.94 -17.90
N LYS A 49 -0.30 14.73 -18.36
CA LYS A 49 -0.77 13.39 -18.79
C LYS A 49 0.02 12.81 -19.97
N SER A 50 0.34 13.63 -20.98
CA SER A 50 1.12 13.15 -22.13
C SER A 50 2.57 12.89 -21.74
N LEU A 51 3.15 13.70 -20.85
CA LEU A 51 4.50 13.47 -20.32
C LEU A 51 4.61 12.11 -19.61
N PHE A 52 3.61 11.71 -18.82
CA PHE A 52 3.59 10.38 -18.21
C PHE A 52 3.47 9.25 -19.22
N ALA A 53 2.58 9.39 -20.20
CA ALA A 53 2.38 8.37 -21.22
C ALA A 53 3.65 8.13 -22.04
N THR A 54 4.40 9.20 -22.35
CA THR A 54 5.60 9.11 -23.19
C THR A 54 6.88 8.80 -22.41
N MET A 55 7.05 9.39 -21.22
CA MET A 55 8.33 9.39 -20.50
C MET A 55 8.30 8.62 -19.17
N ARG A 56 7.15 8.06 -18.78
CA ARG A 56 6.93 7.35 -17.51
C ARG A 56 7.40 8.19 -16.31
N GLU A 57 8.29 7.65 -15.48
CA GLU A 57 8.81 8.31 -14.28
C GLU A 57 9.52 9.64 -14.57
N ARG A 58 10.24 9.73 -15.69
CA ARG A 58 10.88 10.99 -16.12
C ARG A 58 9.85 12.08 -16.46
N GLY A 59 8.61 11.69 -16.76
CA GLY A 59 7.49 12.61 -16.94
C GLY A 59 7.20 13.45 -15.70
N TRP A 60 7.42 12.91 -14.48
CA TRP A 60 7.25 13.68 -13.23
C TRP A 60 8.24 14.84 -13.18
N LEU A 61 9.52 14.55 -13.46
CA LEU A 61 10.58 15.56 -13.42
C LEU A 61 10.38 16.64 -14.48
N GLU A 62 10.05 16.25 -15.71
CA GLU A 62 9.81 17.21 -16.80
C GLU A 62 8.57 18.06 -16.54
N MET A 63 7.50 17.48 -15.99
CA MET A 63 6.31 18.22 -15.59
C MET A 63 6.65 19.26 -14.52
N LEU A 64 7.37 18.87 -13.46
CA LEU A 64 7.82 19.78 -12.40
C LEU A 64 8.69 20.91 -12.96
N ARG A 65 9.63 20.58 -13.87
CA ARG A 65 10.47 21.57 -14.54
C ARG A 65 9.64 22.61 -15.32
N ARG A 66 8.57 22.18 -16.00
CA ARG A 66 7.68 23.06 -16.76
C ARG A 66 6.75 23.89 -15.89
N MET A 67 6.39 23.40 -14.71
CA MET A 67 5.55 24.15 -13.75
C MET A 67 6.34 25.21 -12.98
N GLY A 68 7.67 25.26 -13.15
CA GLY A 68 8.53 26.26 -12.53
C GLY A 68 8.58 26.14 -11.01
N ASP A 69 8.34 27.24 -10.30
CA ASP A 69 8.44 27.30 -8.83
C ASP A 69 7.22 26.70 -8.10
N ALA A 70 6.22 26.21 -8.84
CA ALA A 70 5.02 25.62 -8.25
C ALA A 70 5.33 24.29 -7.56
N ARG A 71 5.43 24.33 -6.22
CA ARG A 71 5.66 23.13 -5.41
C ARG A 71 4.41 22.35 -5.07
N THR A 72 3.23 22.96 -5.19
CA THR A 72 1.93 22.32 -4.98
C THR A 72 1.03 22.67 -6.15
N PHE A 73 0.43 21.66 -6.75
CA PHE A 73 -0.29 21.77 -8.01
C PHE A 73 -1.43 20.75 -8.08
N ARG A 74 -2.33 20.93 -9.04
CA ARG A 74 -3.41 19.98 -9.32
C ARG A 74 -2.94 18.99 -10.39
N TYR A 75 -3.25 17.70 -10.19
CA TYR A 75 -3.00 16.66 -11.18
C TYR A 75 -4.18 15.68 -11.17
N GLU A 76 -4.86 15.53 -12.30
CA GLU A 76 -6.03 14.64 -12.47
C GLU A 76 -7.10 14.78 -11.37
N GLY A 77 -7.40 16.03 -10.98
CA GLY A 77 -8.41 16.31 -9.95
C GLY A 77 -7.92 16.12 -8.51
N MET A 78 -6.70 15.64 -8.30
CA MET A 78 -6.03 15.55 -7.00
C MET A 78 -5.09 16.73 -6.78
N VAL A 79 -4.72 16.98 -5.51
CA VAL A 79 -3.65 17.90 -5.14
C VAL A 79 -2.38 17.08 -4.97
N ALA A 80 -1.33 17.46 -5.68
CA ALA A 80 0.00 16.89 -5.58
C ALA A 80 0.96 17.96 -5.05
N THR A 81 1.96 17.54 -4.28
CA THR A 81 2.97 18.44 -3.73
C THR A 81 4.35 17.80 -3.76
N VAL A 82 5.35 18.63 -4.07
CA VAL A 82 6.78 18.35 -3.95
C VAL A 82 7.44 19.27 -2.93
N ASP A 83 6.66 20.05 -2.18
CA ASP A 83 7.19 20.86 -1.10
C ASP A 83 7.70 19.93 0.02
N PRO A 84 9.01 19.91 0.31
CA PRO A 84 9.55 18.99 1.32
C PRO A 84 8.96 19.23 2.71
N ALA A 85 8.54 20.47 3.05
CA ALA A 85 7.93 20.75 4.34
C ALA A 85 6.54 20.10 4.44
N VAL A 86 5.72 20.27 3.40
CA VAL A 86 4.37 19.67 3.33
C VAL A 86 4.47 18.15 3.22
N VAL A 87 5.37 17.62 2.40
CA VAL A 87 5.61 16.17 2.28
C VAL A 87 6.04 15.59 3.63
N LYS A 88 6.96 16.26 4.34
CA LYS A 88 7.36 15.83 5.69
C LYS A 88 6.17 15.80 6.63
N GLU A 89 5.35 16.86 6.67
CA GLU A 89 4.16 16.90 7.50
C GLU A 89 3.18 15.77 7.15
N LEU A 90 2.85 15.57 5.87
CA LEU A 90 1.94 14.52 5.41
C LEU A 90 2.46 13.11 5.76
N LEU A 91 3.77 12.88 5.66
CA LEU A 91 4.35 11.56 5.91
C LEU A 91 4.62 11.28 7.40
N THR A 92 4.77 12.31 8.23
CA THR A 92 5.10 12.15 9.66
C THR A 92 3.88 12.28 10.57
N THR A 93 2.83 12.97 10.12
CA THR A 93 1.59 13.08 10.88
C THR A 93 0.78 11.79 10.81
N LYS A 94 0.16 11.42 11.93
CA LYS A 94 -0.70 10.23 12.01
C LYS A 94 -2.12 10.48 11.52
N ALA A 95 -2.45 11.70 11.08
CA ALA A 95 -3.79 12.07 10.64
C ALA A 95 -4.34 11.12 9.57
N HIS A 96 -3.51 10.71 8.62
CA HIS A 96 -3.90 9.77 7.55
C HIS A 96 -4.10 8.32 8.03
N CYS A 97 -3.57 7.96 9.21
CA CYS A 97 -3.78 6.65 9.85
C CYS A 97 -5.02 6.66 10.76
N GLU A 98 -5.42 7.84 11.24
CA GLU A 98 -6.64 8.02 12.03
C GLU A 98 -7.86 8.10 11.13
N HIS A 99 -7.76 8.84 10.01
CA HIS A 99 -8.85 9.06 9.07
C HIS A 99 -8.37 8.84 7.62
N ARG A 100 -8.76 7.70 7.05
CA ARG A 100 -8.51 7.39 5.63
C ARG A 100 -9.52 8.12 4.73
N SER A 101 -9.08 8.52 3.54
CA SER A 101 -10.01 9.01 2.53
C SER A 101 -10.94 7.91 2.04
N THR A 102 -12.15 8.30 1.61
CA THR A 102 -13.22 7.38 1.19
C THR A 102 -12.77 6.41 0.10
N ILE A 103 -11.90 6.85 -0.81
CA ILE A 103 -11.39 6.01 -1.89
C ILE A 103 -10.62 4.80 -1.35
N TYR A 104 -9.76 4.96 -0.34
CA TYR A 104 -9.04 3.83 0.28
C TYR A 104 -9.97 2.88 1.04
N LYS A 105 -11.02 3.42 1.70
CA LYS A 105 -12.04 2.60 2.37
C LYS A 105 -12.82 1.76 1.37
N LEU A 106 -13.11 2.33 0.20
CA LEU A 106 -13.79 1.61 -0.87
C LEU A 106 -12.88 0.53 -1.48
N PHE A 107 -11.60 0.85 -1.73
CA PHE A 107 -10.65 -0.15 -2.19
C PHE A 107 -10.54 -1.33 -1.22
N GLY A 108 -10.44 -1.08 0.09
CA GLY A 108 -10.44 -2.16 1.09
C GLY A 108 -11.68 -3.06 1.01
N ARG A 109 -12.86 -2.45 0.88
CA ARG A 109 -14.13 -3.19 0.87
C ARG A 109 -14.38 -4.00 -0.40
N PHE A 110 -13.89 -3.54 -1.55
CA PHE A 110 -14.30 -4.09 -2.85
C PHE A 110 -13.18 -4.77 -3.64
N ALA A 111 -11.92 -4.45 -3.37
CA ALA A 111 -10.81 -5.11 -4.04
C ALA A 111 -10.41 -6.37 -3.25
N PRO A 112 -10.40 -7.56 -3.88
CA PRO A 112 -9.95 -8.78 -3.22
C PRO A 112 -8.51 -8.60 -2.75
N CYS A 113 -8.21 -9.13 -1.55
CA CYS A 113 -6.90 -9.00 -0.89
C CYS A 113 -6.49 -7.57 -0.47
N CYS A 114 -7.38 -6.58 -0.54
CA CYS A 114 -7.10 -5.21 -0.11
C CYS A 114 -7.50 -4.89 1.34
N ASP A 115 -7.93 -5.86 2.14
CA ASP A 115 -8.23 -5.72 3.58
C ASP A 115 -6.98 -5.55 4.49
N GLY A 116 -5.83 -5.24 3.89
CA GLY A 116 -4.56 -5.07 4.58
C GLY A 116 -4.46 -3.77 5.39
N LEU A 117 -3.32 -3.60 6.07
CA LEU A 117 -3.05 -2.42 6.91
C LEU A 117 -3.23 -1.08 6.16
N LEU A 118 -3.07 -1.09 4.84
CA LEU A 118 -3.21 0.08 3.98
C LEU A 118 -4.65 0.53 3.72
N SER A 119 -5.67 -0.24 4.08
CA SER A 119 -7.08 0.16 3.94
C SER A 119 -7.78 0.43 5.27
N GLN A 120 -7.10 0.18 6.38
CA GLN A 120 -7.62 0.37 7.72
C GLN A 120 -7.27 1.76 8.26
N ASP A 121 -8.11 2.27 9.18
CA ASP A 121 -7.87 3.48 9.94
C ASP A 121 -8.27 3.33 11.43
N GLY A 122 -7.89 4.32 12.23
CA GLY A 122 -8.29 4.44 13.63
C GLY A 122 -7.82 3.26 14.50
N PRO A 123 -8.63 2.78 15.46
CA PRO A 123 -8.21 1.75 16.42
C PRO A 123 -7.80 0.43 15.79
N ARG A 124 -8.43 0.04 14.66
CA ARG A 124 -8.10 -1.21 13.95
C ARG A 124 -6.70 -1.14 13.36
N TRP A 125 -6.37 -0.03 12.71
CA TRP A 125 -5.03 0.22 12.20
C TRP A 125 -3.99 0.14 13.32
N HIS A 126 -4.23 0.82 14.45
CA HIS A 126 -3.30 0.81 15.59
C HIS A 126 -3.04 -0.60 16.13
N LYS A 127 -4.11 -1.41 16.29
CA LYS A 127 -4.00 -2.79 16.76
C LYS A 127 -3.14 -3.65 15.82
N HIS A 128 -3.39 -3.58 14.51
CA HIS A 128 -2.64 -4.38 13.54
C HIS A 128 -1.21 -3.90 13.35
N THR A 129 -0.98 -2.58 13.28
CA THR A 129 0.38 -2.01 13.22
C THR A 129 1.20 -2.46 14.41
N LYS A 130 0.64 -2.41 15.63
CA LYS A 130 1.34 -2.88 16.84
C LYS A 130 1.72 -4.35 16.76
N ALA A 131 0.87 -5.21 16.21
CA ALA A 131 1.18 -6.61 16.01
C ALA A 131 2.31 -6.83 14.98
N LEU A 132 2.30 -6.06 13.88
CA LEU A 132 3.26 -6.21 12.78
C LEU A 132 4.62 -5.58 13.07
N VAL A 133 4.69 -4.50 13.84
CA VAL A 133 5.95 -3.76 14.07
C VAL A 133 7.04 -4.65 14.69
N HIS A 134 6.65 -5.64 15.48
CA HIS A 134 7.56 -6.60 16.09
C HIS A 134 8.11 -7.62 15.09
N LEU A 135 7.40 -7.88 13.99
CA LEU A 135 7.85 -8.78 12.93
C LEU A 135 8.84 -8.08 11.99
N PHE A 136 8.69 -6.78 11.77
CA PHE A 136 9.53 -6.02 10.85
C PHE A 136 10.64 -5.21 11.55
N ASN A 137 11.07 -5.64 12.74
CA ASN A 137 12.21 -5.01 13.41
C ASN A 137 13.54 -5.46 12.81
N GLY A 138 14.58 -4.63 12.94
CA GLY A 138 15.91 -4.87 12.36
C GLY A 138 16.47 -6.26 12.69
N PRO A 139 16.50 -6.69 13.97
CA PRO A 139 16.96 -8.04 14.32
C PRO A 139 16.18 -9.16 13.66
N ASN A 140 14.85 -9.07 13.57
CA ASN A 140 14.04 -10.11 12.94
C ASN A 140 14.26 -10.14 11.42
N VAL A 141 14.35 -8.98 10.77
CA VAL A 141 14.66 -8.88 9.34
C VAL A 141 16.06 -9.45 9.05
N ALA A 142 17.05 -9.14 9.88
CA ALA A 142 18.42 -9.62 9.73
C ALA A 142 18.53 -11.15 9.80
N ARG A 143 17.67 -11.82 10.57
CA ARG A 143 17.62 -13.29 10.62
C ARG A 143 17.31 -13.92 9.27
N TYR A 144 16.50 -13.27 8.44
CA TYR A 144 16.11 -13.75 7.12
C TYR A 144 17.00 -13.21 6.00
N ALA A 145 18.02 -12.41 6.31
CA ALA A 145 18.85 -11.76 5.28
C ALA A 145 19.57 -12.77 4.38
N GLY A 146 20.02 -13.90 4.94
CA GLY A 146 20.64 -14.99 4.18
C GLY A 146 19.69 -15.61 3.17
N ASP A 147 18.47 -15.94 3.60
CA ASP A 147 17.44 -16.52 2.74
C ASP A 147 16.99 -15.52 1.66
N MET A 148 16.80 -14.25 2.02
CA MET A 148 16.49 -13.17 1.08
C MET A 148 17.57 -13.03 0.01
N HIS A 149 18.85 -13.11 0.40
CA HIS A 149 19.96 -13.04 -0.54
C HIS A 149 20.01 -14.27 -1.46
N ALA A 150 19.86 -15.47 -0.91
CA ALA A 150 19.86 -16.71 -1.69
C ALA A 150 18.74 -16.72 -2.74
N GLU A 151 17.52 -16.35 -2.35
CA GLU A 151 16.35 -16.26 -3.24
C GLU A 151 16.53 -15.19 -4.32
N ALA A 152 17.05 -14.01 -3.96
CA ALA A 152 17.33 -12.96 -4.93
C ALA A 152 18.37 -13.40 -5.98
N THR A 153 19.44 -14.08 -5.54
CA THR A 153 20.47 -14.61 -6.43
C THR A 153 19.91 -15.72 -7.33
N ALA A 154 19.13 -16.66 -6.78
CA ALA A 154 18.50 -17.73 -7.56
C ALA A 154 17.56 -17.19 -8.63
N MET A 155 16.75 -16.17 -8.30
CA MET A 155 15.89 -15.49 -9.26
C MET A 155 16.70 -14.79 -10.35
N PHE A 156 17.78 -14.09 -10.01
CA PHE A 156 18.66 -13.43 -10.97
C PHE A 156 19.29 -14.43 -11.94
N ASP A 157 19.83 -15.53 -11.41
CA ASP A 157 20.41 -16.61 -12.20
C ASP A 157 19.40 -17.26 -13.16
N ALA A 158 18.15 -17.44 -12.71
CA ALA A 158 17.08 -17.95 -13.56
C ALA A 158 16.77 -16.97 -14.70
N LEU A 159 16.65 -15.67 -14.41
CA LEU A 159 16.44 -14.64 -15.43
C LEU A 159 17.62 -14.57 -16.42
N ALA A 160 18.86 -14.68 -15.95
CA ALA A 160 20.05 -14.69 -16.78
C ALA A 160 20.09 -15.88 -17.75
N ARG A 161 19.49 -17.02 -17.38
CA ARG A 161 19.28 -18.19 -18.25
C ARG A 161 18.06 -18.07 -19.16
N GLY A 162 17.36 -16.93 -19.17
CA GLY A 162 16.18 -16.68 -19.99
C GLY A 162 14.88 -17.29 -19.45
N ALA A 163 14.84 -17.66 -18.17
CA ALA A 163 13.59 -18.11 -17.57
C ALA A 163 12.56 -16.95 -17.53
N PRO A 164 11.27 -17.21 -17.77
CA PRO A 164 10.24 -16.19 -17.68
C PRO A 164 10.10 -15.69 -16.24
N TYR A 165 9.88 -14.38 -16.08
CA TYR A 165 9.63 -13.76 -14.77
C TYR A 165 8.45 -14.44 -14.07
N GLY A 166 8.63 -14.85 -12.81
CA GLY A 166 7.62 -15.57 -12.03
C GLY A 166 7.64 -17.10 -12.16
N SER A 167 8.58 -17.68 -12.93
CA SER A 167 8.81 -19.13 -12.94
C SER A 167 9.52 -19.66 -11.69
N HIS A 168 10.18 -18.76 -10.94
CA HIS A 168 10.77 -19.09 -9.65
C HIS A 168 9.66 -19.22 -8.60
N THR A 169 9.50 -20.42 -8.03
CA THR A 169 8.62 -20.62 -6.86
C THR A 169 9.46 -20.36 -5.61
N PRO A 170 9.16 -19.33 -4.80
CA PRO A 170 9.93 -19.07 -3.58
C PRO A 170 9.94 -20.29 -2.67
N THR A 171 11.09 -20.63 -2.13
CA THR A 171 11.18 -21.70 -1.14
C THR A 171 10.49 -21.21 0.14
N ALA A 172 9.41 -21.87 0.55
CA ALA A 172 8.69 -21.46 1.76
C ALA A 172 9.61 -21.65 2.99
N VAL A 173 10.09 -20.55 3.56
CA VAL A 173 10.81 -20.57 4.83
C VAL A 173 9.80 -20.95 5.92
N ALA A 174 9.98 -22.12 6.54
CA ALA A 174 9.20 -22.51 7.70
C ALA A 174 9.45 -21.48 8.82
N ALA A 175 8.46 -20.63 9.09
CA ALA A 175 8.52 -19.71 10.21
C ALA A 175 8.60 -20.52 11.51
N ASP A 176 9.79 -20.58 12.10
CA ASP A 176 10.00 -21.26 13.36
C ASP A 176 9.12 -20.61 14.44
N LYS A 177 8.20 -21.38 15.02
CA LYS A 177 7.19 -20.91 15.99
C LYS A 177 7.78 -20.53 17.36
N GLY A 178 9.10 -20.42 17.50
CA GLY A 178 9.79 -20.25 18.78
C GLY A 178 9.69 -18.88 19.46
N ALA A 179 9.28 -17.81 18.76
CA ALA A 179 9.39 -16.45 19.30
C ALA A 179 8.17 -15.94 20.10
N ALA A 180 7.08 -16.72 20.20
CA ALA A 180 5.85 -16.32 20.92
C ALA A 180 5.64 -17.07 22.25
N GLY A 181 6.68 -17.74 22.77
CA GLY A 181 6.66 -18.35 24.11
C GLY A 181 6.83 -17.29 25.19
N GLY A 182 5.72 -16.88 25.80
CA GLY A 182 5.69 -15.95 26.92
C GLY A 182 6.61 -16.39 28.05
N GLY A 183 7.40 -15.44 28.56
CA GLY A 183 8.14 -15.60 29.80
C GLY A 183 7.17 -15.92 30.93
N SER A 184 7.22 -17.17 31.40
CA SER A 184 6.67 -17.52 32.70
C SER A 184 7.57 -16.88 33.75
N GLY A 185 7.04 -15.86 34.44
CA GLY A 185 7.69 -15.25 35.58
C GLY A 185 7.92 -16.29 36.66
N GLY A 186 9.18 -16.67 36.86
CA GLY A 186 9.62 -17.38 38.04
C GLY A 186 9.44 -16.48 39.26
N ALA A 187 8.41 -16.73 40.05
CA ALA A 187 8.23 -16.11 41.35
C ALA A 187 9.38 -16.52 42.29
N PRO A 188 9.98 -15.58 43.05
CA PRO A 188 11.03 -15.91 44.01
C PRO A 188 10.44 -16.68 45.20
N ARG A 189 10.98 -17.89 45.45
CA ARG A 189 10.71 -18.67 46.67
C ARG A 189 11.19 -17.90 47.89
N ALA A 190 10.25 -17.47 48.73
CA ALA A 190 10.53 -16.99 50.07
C ALA A 190 11.14 -18.14 50.91
N ARG A 191 12.32 -17.89 51.46
CA ARG A 191 13.05 -18.78 52.36
C ARG A 191 12.45 -18.62 53.77
N ALA A 192 11.63 -19.58 54.20
CA ALA A 192 11.15 -19.62 55.58
C ALA A 192 12.32 -19.91 56.53
N GLY A 193 12.51 -19.01 57.51
CA GLY A 193 13.48 -19.18 58.59
C GLY A 193 12.99 -20.20 59.59
N GLY A 194 13.84 -21.19 59.90
CA GLY A 194 13.69 -22.05 61.06
C GLY A 194 14.29 -21.38 62.28
N ARG A 195 13.54 -21.39 63.38
CA ARG A 195 14.08 -21.54 64.73
C ARG A 195 13.66 -22.92 65.22
#